data_AF-A0A3D1KY00-F1
#
_entry.id   AF-A0A3D1KY00-F1
#
_cell.length_a   1.000
_cell.length_b   1.000
_cell.length_c   1.000
_cell.angle_alpha   90.00
_cell.angle_beta   90.00
_cell.angle_gamma   90.00
#
_symmetry.space_group_name_H-M   'P 1'
#
loop_
_entity.id
_entity.type
_entity.pdbx_description
1 polymer ?
#
loop_
_entity_poly.entity_id
_entity_poly.type
_entity_poly.pdbx_seq_one_letter_code
_entity_poly.pdbx_strand_id
1 'polypeptide(L)' 'MVLSLCLFFTIFVSAQEDCINIQRPKVAVVLSGGGAKGFAHIGVLKVLEQEGIPIDIIVGTSMGSLIGGFYSLGSDNPLI' A
#
# COMPACT_ATOMS: atom_id res chain seq x y z
N MET A 1 -43.81 -22.85 -4.23
CA MET A 1 -42.54 -22.93 -5.01
C MET A 1 -42.10 -21.57 -5.54
N VAL A 2 -42.88 -20.89 -6.38
CA VAL A 2 -42.51 -19.58 -6.97
C VAL A 2 -42.28 -18.49 -5.92
N LEU A 3 -43.18 -18.35 -4.93
CA LEU A 3 -43.05 -17.33 -3.89
C LEU A 3 -41.81 -17.54 -2.99
N SER A 4 -41.48 -18.81 -2.72
CA SER A 4 -40.28 -19.20 -1.96
C SER A 4 -38.99 -18.89 -2.72
N LEU A 5 -39.02 -19.03 -4.06
CA LEU A 5 -37.90 -18.72 -4.93
C LEU A 5 -37.68 -17.21 -5.04
N CYS A 6 -38.76 -16.42 -5.14
CA CYS A 6 -38.70 -14.97 -5.10
C CYS A 6 -38.10 -14.48 -3.77
N LEU A 7 -38.55 -15.03 -2.63
CA LEU A 7 -38.03 -14.64 -1.32
C LEU A 7 -36.53 -14.95 -1.18
N PHE A 8 -36.08 -16.11 -1.65
CA PHE A 8 -34.66 -16.47 -1.69
C PHE A 8 -33.85 -15.52 -2.58
N PHE A 9 -34.37 -15.18 -3.76
CA PHE A 9 -33.71 -14.27 -4.69
C PHE A 9 -33.59 -12.85 -4.13
N THR A 10 -34.63 -12.36 -3.44
CA THR A 10 -34.60 -11.06 -2.77
C THR A 10 -33.62 -11.03 -1.61
N ILE A 11 -33.55 -12.09 -0.79
CA ILE A 11 -32.57 -12.18 0.31
C ILE A 11 -31.13 -12.23 -0.23
N PHE A 12 -30.91 -12.94 -1.35
CA PHE A 12 -29.60 -13.03 -2.00
C PHE A 12 -29.11 -11.67 -2.54
N VAL A 13 -30.02 -10.87 -3.10
CA VAL A 13 -29.72 -9.52 -3.60
C VAL A 13 -29.37 -8.55 -2.46
N SER A 14 -30.06 -8.61 -1.32
CA SER A 14 -29.78 -7.72 -0.18
C SER A 14 -28.47 -8.03 0.54
N ALA A 15 -27.91 -9.24 0.38
CA ALA A 15 -26.63 -9.61 0.98
C ALA A 15 -25.41 -8.98 0.28
N GLN A 16 -25.60 -8.35 -0.87
CA GLN A 16 -24.55 -7.67 -1.61
C GLN A 16 -24.67 -6.16 -1.44
N GLU A 17 -24.44 -5.70 -0.22
CA GLU A 17 -23.99 -4.33 -0.01
C GLU A 17 -22.51 -4.26 -0.39
N ASP A 18 -22.22 -3.87 -1.63
CA ASP A 18 -20.88 -3.43 -2.00
C ASP A 18 -20.61 -2.13 -1.25
N CYS A 19 -20.11 -2.25 -0.02
CA CYS A 19 -19.58 -1.11 0.70
C CYS A 19 -18.45 -0.54 -0.17
N ILE A 20 -18.63 0.72 -0.60
CA ILE A 20 -17.59 1.44 -1.33
C ILE A 20 -16.40 1.52 -0.39
N ASN A 21 -15.45 0.60 -0.57
CA ASN A 21 -14.19 0.59 0.14
C ASN A 21 -13.38 1.74 -0.42
N ILE A 22 -13.52 2.92 0.18
CA ILE A 22 -12.67 4.07 -0.09
C ILE A 22 -11.28 3.72 0.45
N GLN A 23 -10.54 2.89 -0.29
CA GLN A 23 -9.15 2.63 -0.01
C GLN A 23 -8.39 3.95 -0.14
N ARG A 24 -7.50 4.21 0.82
CA ARG A 24 -6.59 5.35 0.72
C ARG A 24 -5.83 5.29 -0.62
N PRO A 25 -5.47 6.44 -1.21
CA PRO A 25 -4.60 6.44 -2.38
C PRO A 25 -3.33 5.63 -2.10
N LYS A 26 -2.91 4.85 -3.10
CA LYS A 26 -1.62 4.16 -3.05
C LYS A 26 -0.51 5.19 -3.27
N VAL A 27 0.52 5.12 -2.45
CA VAL A 27 1.67 6.02 -2.47
C VAL A 27 2.90 5.23 -2.89
N ALA A 28 3.57 5.72 -3.93
CA ALA A 28 4.81 5.16 -4.42
C ALA A 28 5.97 6.11 -4.17
N VAL A 29 7.05 5.61 -3.57
CA VAL A 29 8.29 6.37 -3.35
C VAL A 29 9.31 5.94 -4.41
N VAL A 30 9.83 6.92 -5.16
CA VAL A 30 10.80 6.70 -6.24
C VAL A 30 12.16 7.25 -5.86
N LEU A 31 13.13 6.36 -5.68
CA LEU A 31 14.49 6.67 -5.24
C LEU A 31 15.45 6.66 -6.43
N SER A 32 15.91 7.84 -6.83
CA SER A 32 16.90 7.97 -7.91
C SER A 32 18.28 7.41 -7.52
N GLY A 33 19.14 7.19 -8.50
CA GLY A 33 20.55 6.87 -8.27
C GLY A 33 21.35 8.07 -7.73
N GLY A 34 22.54 7.82 -7.18
CA GLY A 34 23.40 8.88 -6.66
C GLY A 34 24.74 8.46 -6.05
N GLY A 35 25.15 7.21 -6.25
CA GLY A 35 26.36 6.65 -5.63
C GLY A 35 26.34 6.84 -4.11
N ALA A 36 27.48 7.25 -3.52
CA ALA A 36 27.59 7.48 -2.08
C ALA A 36 26.60 8.53 -1.54
N LYS A 37 26.19 9.53 -2.34
CA LYS A 37 25.19 10.52 -1.89
C LYS A 37 23.78 9.93 -1.74
N GLY A 38 23.52 8.77 -2.36
CA GLY A 38 22.24 8.07 -2.27
C GLY A 38 21.89 7.59 -0.85
N PHE A 39 22.82 7.57 0.10
CA PHE A 39 22.51 7.32 1.51
C PHE A 39 21.55 8.35 2.12
N ALA A 40 21.43 9.54 1.52
CA ALA A 40 20.43 10.53 1.92
C ALA A 40 18.98 10.00 1.83
N HIS A 41 18.70 9.02 0.95
CA HIS A 41 17.39 8.38 0.84
C HIS A 41 16.94 7.71 2.15
N ILE A 42 17.86 7.23 2.99
CA ILE A 42 17.53 6.68 4.31
C ILE A 42 16.85 7.73 5.19
N GLY A 43 17.37 8.96 5.18
CA GLY A 43 16.80 10.07 5.96
C GLY A 43 15.40 10.43 5.48
N VAL A 44 15.18 10.44 4.16
CA VAL A 44 13.86 10.69 3.57
C VAL A 44 12.86 9.63 4.02
N LEU A 45 13.20 8.34 3.89
CA LEU A 45 12.33 7.24 4.31
C LEU A 45 11.97 7.33 5.81
N LYS A 46 12.95 7.65 6.66
CA LYS A 46 12.73 7.82 8.10
C LYS A 46 11.75 8.96 8.42
N VAL A 47 11.83 10.08 7.70
CA VAL A 47 10.88 11.19 7.89
C VAL A 47 9.49 10.80 7.42
N LEU A 48 9.37 10.12 6.28
CA LEU A 48 8.07 9.64 5.79
C LEU A 48 7.39 8.71 6.80
N GLU A 49 8.14 7.82 7.44
CA GLU A 49 7.63 6.96 8.53
C GLU A 49 7.22 7.76 9.76
N GLN A 50 8.03 8.73 10.18
CA GLN A 50 7.75 9.58 11.34
C GLN A 50 6.45 10.38 11.18
N GLU A 51 6.19 10.85 9.95
CA GLU A 51 4.96 11.59 9.61
C GLU A 51 3.77 10.65 9.34
N GLY A 52 3.95 9.33 9.44
CA GLY A 52 2.89 8.34 9.20
C GLY A 52 2.41 8.32 7.74
N ILE A 53 3.26 8.71 6.79
CA ILE A 53 2.94 8.64 5.37
C ILE A 53 3.08 7.17 4.93
N PRO A 54 1.98 6.51 4.52
CA PRO A 54 2.04 5.10 4.15
C PRO A 54 2.76 4.93 2.81
N ILE A 55 3.67 3.97 2.72
CA ILE A 55 4.44 3.67 1.50
C ILE A 55 4.03 2.29 1.00
N ASP A 56 3.28 2.23 -0.10
CA ASP A 56 2.80 0.97 -0.68
C ASP A 56 3.80 0.35 -1.65
N ILE A 57 4.56 1.21 -2.33
CA ILE A 57 5.44 0.82 -3.42
C ILE A 57 6.74 1.60 -3.30
N ILE A 58 7.86 0.90 -3.45
CA ILE A 58 9.17 1.52 -3.57
C ILE A 58 9.79 1.12 -4.89
N VAL A 59 10.24 2.12 -5.64
CA VAL A 59 10.97 1.93 -6.89
C VAL A 59 12.32 2.61 -6.74
N GLY A 60 13.40 1.96 -7.15
CA GLY A 60 14.73 2.52 -7.01
C GLY A 60 15.64 2.24 -8.19
N THR A 61 16.63 3.10 -8.41
CA THR A 61 17.73 2.89 -9.39
C THR A 61 19.10 2.95 -8.69
N SER A 62 19.99 1.97 -8.95
CA SER A 62 21.34 1.89 -8.39
C SER A 62 21.32 1.97 -6.85
N MET A 63 21.95 2.99 -6.23
CA MET A 63 21.92 3.17 -4.78
C MET A 63 20.48 3.28 -4.24
N GLY A 64 19.57 3.91 -4.98
CA GLY A 64 18.15 3.96 -4.61
C GLY A 64 17.49 2.57 -4.60
N SER A 65 17.87 1.67 -5.50
CA SER A 65 17.39 0.27 -5.48
C SER A 65 17.90 -0.49 -4.26
N LEU A 66 19.17 -0.28 -3.88
CA LEU A 66 19.76 -0.93 -2.72
C LEU A 66 19.04 -0.47 -1.44
N ILE A 67 18.97 0.84 -1.21
CA ILE A 67 18.31 1.40 -0.03
C ILE A 67 16.83 1.01 0.00
N GLY A 68 16.11 1.18 -1.11
CA GLY A 68 14.69 0.84 -1.20
C GLY A 68 14.43 -0.66 -1.00
N GLY A 69 15.28 -1.52 -1.57
CA GLY A 69 15.19 -2.97 -1.39
C GLY A 69 15.42 -3.38 0.07
N PHE A 70 16.49 -2.88 0.71
CA PHE A 70 16.74 -3.17 2.12
C PHE A 70 15.65 -2.62 3.03
N TYR A 71 15.12 -1.44 2.73
CA TYR A 71 13.99 -0.87 3.47
C TYR A 71 12.77 -1.80 3.39
N SER A 72 12.41 -2.27 2.20
CA SER A 72 11.26 -3.19 2.02
C SER A 72 11.43 -4.55 2.68
N LEU A 73 12.67 -5.00 2.95
CA LEU A 73 12.94 -6.28 3.61
C LEU A 73 12.73 -6.24 5.13
N GLY A 74 12.73 -5.06 5.75
CA GLY A 74 12.52 -4.88 7.20
C GLY A 74 11.12 -4.41 7.58
N SER A 75 10.21 -4.35 6.60
CA SER A 75 8.83 -3.88 6.73
C SER A 75 7.91 -4.95 7.34
N ASP A 76 8.23 -5.40 8.55
CA ASP A 76 7.41 -6.36 9.31
C ASP A 76 6.38 -5.63 10.20
N ASN A 77 6.31 -4.31 10.10
CA ASN A 77 5.55 -3.48 11.03
C ASN A 77 4.09 -3.36 10.55
N PRO A 78 3.08 -3.75 11.35
CA PRO A 78 1.67 -3.74 10.97
C PRO A 78 1.03 -2.33 10.87
N LEU A 79 1.85 -1.26 10.84
CA LEU A 79 1.41 0.10 10.54
C LEU A 79 1.66 0.52 9.08
N ILE A 80 2.11 -0.42 8.24
CA ILE A 80 2.29 -0.28 6.79
C ILE A 80 1.03 -0.83 6.08
#